data_AF-A0A1F9KMW8-F1
#
_entry.id   AF-A0A1F9KMW8-F1
#
_cell.length_a   1.000
_cell.length_b   1.000
_cell.length_c   1.000
_cell.angle_alpha   90.00
_cell.angle_beta   90.00
_cell.angle_gamma   90.00
#
_symmetry.space_group_name_H-M   'P 1'
#
loop_
_entity.id
_entity.type
_entity.pdbx_description
1 polymer ?
#
loop_
_entity_poly.entity_id
_entity_poly.type
_entity_poly.pdbx_seq_one_letter_code
_entity_poly.pdbx_strand_id
1 'polypeptide(L)'
;MADTTRSISDRNRMMLGFIVRRCARDIGHPPTPEEFAEWANNQGENGERYSLFGRPISPSAASIILRHPGRLVTARLEAIVRGLR
;
A
#
# COMPACT_ATOMS: atom_id res chain seq x y z
N MET A 1 -2.29 -16.37 25.82
CA MET A 1 -1.60 -15.16 25.29
C MET A 1 -1.89 -15.07 23.79
N ALA A 2 -2.99 -14.43 23.39
CA ALA A 2 -3.39 -14.32 21.98
C ALA A 2 -4.27 -13.07 21.80
N ASP A 3 -3.66 -11.88 21.88
CA ASP A 3 -4.41 -10.64 21.63
C ASP A 3 -3.56 -9.46 21.07
N THR A 4 -2.25 -9.64 20.90
CA THR A 4 -1.40 -8.55 20.39
C THR A 4 -1.42 -8.45 18.87
N THR A 5 -1.57 -9.57 18.15
CA THR A 5 -1.50 -9.61 16.68
C THR A 5 -2.71 -8.97 16.00
N ARG A 6 -3.87 -8.97 16.66
CA ARG A 6 -5.12 -8.40 16.13
C ARG A 6 -5.13 -6.88 16.21
N SER A 7 -4.60 -6.33 17.32
CA SER A 7 -4.44 -4.89 17.59
C SER A 7 -3.47 -4.16 16.63
N ILE A 8 -2.42 -4.85 16.14
CA ILE A 8 -1.50 -4.28 15.13
C ILE A 8 -2.16 -4.23 13.75
N SER A 9 -2.96 -5.25 13.43
CA SER A 9 -3.65 -5.35 12.13
C SER A 9 -4.74 -4.28 11.96
N ASP A 10 -5.48 -3.94 13.02
CA ASP A 10 -6.51 -2.90 12.98
C ASP A 10 -5.92 -1.47 12.87
N ARG A 11 -4.71 -1.23 13.38
CA ARG A 11 -3.99 0.05 13.22
C ARG A 11 -3.36 0.26 11.85
N ASN A 12 -3.26 -0.81 11.04
CA ASN A 12 -2.63 -0.78 9.71
C ASN A 12 -3.63 -0.92 8.56
N ARG A 13 -4.93 -0.74 8.84
CA ARG A 13 -5.97 -0.71 7.81
C ARG A 13 -6.09 0.68 7.19
N MET A 14 -6.00 0.74 5.88
CA MET A 14 -6.13 1.98 5.10
C MET A 14 -7.05 1.77 3.90
N MET A 15 -7.68 2.85 3.44
CA MET A 15 -8.48 2.83 2.22
C MET A 15 -7.59 2.69 0.99
N LEU A 16 -7.94 1.81 0.07
CA LEU A 16 -7.24 1.65 -1.21
C LEU A 16 -7.15 2.97 -1.96
N GLY A 17 -8.19 3.80 -1.93
CA GLY A 17 -8.17 5.12 -2.57
C GLY A 17 -7.12 6.08 -2.00
N PHE A 18 -6.67 5.91 -0.75
CA PHE A 18 -5.54 6.67 -0.22
C PHE A 18 -4.22 6.21 -0.84
N ILE A 19 -4.02 4.89 -0.89
CA ILE A 19 -2.81 4.26 -1.45
C ILE A 19 -2.67 4.62 -2.94
N VAL A 20 -3.75 4.51 -3.71
CA VAL A 20 -3.77 4.83 -5.14
C VAL A 20 -3.45 6.31 -5.38
N ARG A 21 -3.99 7.23 -4.56
CA ARG A 21 -3.67 8.66 -4.66
C ARG A 21 -2.21 8.97 -4.32
N ARG A 22 -1.61 8.27 -3.35
CA ARG A 22 -0.17 8.39 -3.05
C ARG A 22 0.66 7.90 -4.23
N CYS A 23 0.36 6.72 -4.77
CA CYS A 23 1.03 6.19 -5.95
C CYS A 23 0.97 7.20 -7.11
N ALA A 24 -0.23 7.73 -7.40
CA ALA A 24 -0.42 8.72 -8.45
C ALA A 24 0.42 9.99 -8.25
N ARG A 25 0.56 10.44 -7.00
CA ARG A 25 1.42 11.57 -6.65
C ARG A 25 2.91 11.26 -6.87
N ASP A 26 3.34 10.05 -6.54
CA ASP A 26 4.75 9.65 -6.62
C ASP A 26 5.20 9.46 -8.08
N ILE A 27 4.32 8.91 -8.93
CA ILE A 27 4.61 8.69 -10.35
C ILE A 27 4.20 9.90 -11.24
N GLY A 28 3.41 10.83 -10.71
CA GLY A 28 3.01 12.07 -11.40
C GLY A 28 1.76 11.98 -12.28
N HIS A 29 1.06 10.84 -12.31
CA HIS A 29 -0.17 10.63 -13.08
C HIS A 29 -1.02 9.49 -12.47
N PRO A 30 -2.28 9.29 -12.90
CA PRO A 30 -3.06 8.13 -12.49
C PRO A 30 -2.36 6.82 -12.90
N PRO A 31 -2.15 5.86 -11.98
CA PRO A 31 -1.39 4.64 -12.26
C PRO A 31 -2.17 3.65 -13.11
N THR A 32 -1.47 2.99 -14.03
CA THR A 32 -1.88 1.71 -14.62
C THR A 32 -1.75 0.57 -13.59
N PRO A 33 -2.40 -0.59 -13.82
CA PRO A 33 -2.22 -1.76 -12.96
C PRO A 33 -0.76 -2.21 -12.81
N GLU A 34 0.02 -2.13 -13.89
CA GLU A 34 1.44 -2.48 -13.93
C GLU A 34 2.27 -1.54 -13.06
N GLU A 35 2.11 -0.23 -13.24
CA GLU A 35 2.82 0.78 -12.47
C GLU A 35 2.43 0.74 -10.99
N PHE A 36 1.15 0.51 -10.70
CA PHE A 36 0.70 0.37 -9.31
C PHE A 36 1.33 -0.86 -8.64
N ALA A 37 1.39 -2.00 -9.35
CA ALA A 37 2.02 -3.20 -8.84
C ALA A 37 3.52 -3.00 -8.62
N GLU A 38 4.22 -2.42 -9.58
CA GLU A 38 5.65 -2.13 -9.46
C GLU A 38 5.93 -1.18 -8.29
N TRP A 39 5.20 -0.06 -8.22
CA TRP A 39 5.30 0.88 -7.11
C TRP A 39 5.05 0.16 -5.79
N ALA A 40 3.90 -0.50 -5.61
CA ALA A 40 3.53 -1.15 -4.36
C ALA A 40 4.52 -2.26 -3.93
N ASN A 41 5.19 -2.92 -4.87
CA ASN A 41 6.14 -3.98 -4.57
C ASN A 41 7.53 -3.47 -4.15
N ASN A 42 7.86 -2.21 -4.47
CA ASN A 42 9.20 -1.63 -4.35
C ASN A 42 9.25 -0.39 -3.45
N GLN A 43 8.57 -0.43 -2.30
CA GLN A 43 8.65 0.64 -1.32
C GLN A 43 10.01 0.65 -0.61
N GLY A 44 10.48 1.81 -0.18
CA GLY A 44 11.77 1.97 0.49
C GLY A 44 11.63 2.67 1.83
N GLU A 45 12.18 2.09 2.89
CA GLU A 45 12.34 2.72 4.21
C GLU A 45 13.73 2.35 4.77
N ASN A 46 14.49 3.33 5.27
CA ASN A 46 15.81 3.13 5.87
C ASN A 46 16.81 2.32 5.01
N GLY A 47 16.68 2.39 3.68
CA GLY A 47 17.52 1.65 2.74
C GLY A 47 17.05 0.22 2.43
N GLU A 48 16.03 -0.29 3.11
CA GLU A 48 15.43 -1.59 2.81
C GLU A 48 14.23 -1.46 1.86
N ARG A 49 14.14 -2.39 0.91
CA ARG A 49 13.00 -2.48 -0.02
C ARG A 49 11.97 -3.48 0.51
N TYR A 50 10.70 -3.12 0.46
CA TYR A 50 9.61 -4.00 0.89
C TYR A 50 8.35 -3.84 0.03
N SER A 51 7.50 -4.87 0.04
CA SER A 51 6.18 -4.80 -0.59
C SER A 51 5.14 -4.24 0.37
N LEU A 52 4.39 -3.24 -0.09
CA LEU A 52 3.41 -2.49 0.68
C LEU A 52 2.34 -3.39 1.33
N PHE A 53 1.91 -4.44 0.63
CA PHE A 53 0.90 -5.38 1.11
C PHE A 53 1.50 -6.59 1.86
N GLY A 54 2.78 -6.51 2.26
CA GLY A 54 3.51 -7.61 2.91
C GLY A 54 3.92 -8.75 1.98
N ARG A 55 3.42 -8.75 0.73
CA ARG A 55 3.82 -9.66 -0.35
C ARG A 55 3.70 -8.95 -1.70
N PRO A 56 4.44 -9.40 -2.73
CA PRO A 56 4.27 -8.88 -4.07
C PRO A 56 2.84 -9.07 -4.57
N ILE A 57 2.31 -8.06 -5.26
CA ILE A 57 1.05 -8.14 -5.98
C ILE A 57 1.31 -8.18 -7.49
N SER A 58 0.44 -8.89 -8.21
CA SER A 58 0.46 -8.94 -9.68
C SER A 58 -0.32 -7.75 -10.29
N PRO A 59 -0.10 -7.41 -11.57
CA PRO A 59 -0.93 -6.43 -12.28
C PRO A 59 -2.42 -6.79 -12.27
N SER A 60 -2.78 -8.07 -12.34
CA SER A 60 -4.18 -8.51 -12.23
C SER A 60 -4.79 -8.19 -10.86
N ALA A 61 -4.01 -8.37 -9.78
CA ALA A 61 -4.44 -8.00 -8.43
C ALA A 61 -4.54 -6.47 -8.27
N ALA A 62 -3.60 -5.73 -8.85
CA ALA A 62 -3.62 -4.26 -8.91
C ALA A 62 -4.86 -3.73 -9.65
N SER A 63 -5.23 -4.34 -10.77
CA SER A 63 -6.45 -3.97 -11.53
C SER A 63 -7.71 -4.11 -10.68
N ILE A 64 -7.82 -5.16 -9.87
CA ILE A 64 -8.92 -5.32 -8.91
C ILE A 64 -8.87 -4.22 -7.84
N ILE A 65 -7.69 -3.91 -7.31
CA ILE A 65 -7.49 -2.85 -6.31
C ILE A 65 -7.95 -1.49 -6.85
N LEU A 66 -7.52 -1.12 -8.06
CA LEU A 66 -7.83 0.17 -8.69
C LEU A 66 -9.33 0.37 -8.91
N ARG A 67 -10.09 -0.70 -9.10
CA ARG A 67 -11.56 -0.68 -9.26
C ARG A 67 -12.33 -0.51 -7.95
N HIS A 68 -11.69 -0.67 -6.79
CA HIS A 68 -12.36 -0.66 -5.48
C HIS A 68 -11.75 0.35 -4.50
N PRO A 69 -11.76 1.66 -4.81
CA PRO A 69 -11.10 2.68 -3.98
C PRO A 69 -11.66 2.78 -2.56
N GLY A 70 -12.91 2.37 -2.33
CA GLY A 70 -13.56 2.39 -1.02
C GLY A 70 -13.17 1.24 -0.08
N ARG A 71 -12.44 0.23 -0.55
CA ARG A 71 -12.14 -0.96 0.26
C ARG A 71 -10.97 -0.69 1.22
N LEU A 72 -11.13 -1.14 2.46
CA LEU A 72 -10.06 -1.15 3.47
C LEU A 72 -9.14 -2.36 3.27
N VAL A 73 -7.84 -2.12 3.34
CA VAL A 73 -6.80 -3.16 3.25
C VAL A 73 -5.73 -2.94 4.30
N THR A 74 -5.05 -4.02 4.68
CA THR A 74 -3.86 -3.94 5.52
C THR A 74 -2.66 -3.60 4.65
N ALA A 75 -1.97 -2.49 4.95
CA ALA A 75 -0.78 -2.05 4.24
C ALA A 75 0.30 -1.58 5.23
N ARG A 76 1.56 -1.88 4.94
CA ARG A 76 2.73 -1.40 5.71
C ARG A 76 3.06 0.04 5.31
N LEU A 77 2.21 0.96 5.74
CA LEU A 77 2.36 2.40 5.47
C LEU A 77 2.97 3.18 6.64
N GLU A 78 3.34 2.52 7.74
CA GLU A 78 3.91 3.16 8.94
C GLU A 78 5.11 4.07 8.59
N ALA A 79 5.92 3.67 7.62
CA ALA A 79 7.00 4.46 7.02
C ALA A 79 6.53 5.75 6.33
N ILE A 80 5.45 5.62 5.54
CA ILE A 80 4.94 6.67 4.65
C ILE A 80 4.21 7.77 5.45
N VAL A 81 3.55 7.41 6.56
CA VAL A 81 2.86 8.38 7.43
C VAL A 81 3.86 9.21 8.25
N ARG A 82 5.04 8.67 8.58
CA ARG A 82 6.09 9.41 9.31
C ARG A 82 6.81 10.46 8.45
N GLY A 83 6.86 10.29 7.13
CA GLY A 83 7.46 11.24 6.19
C GLY A 83 6.57 12.44 5.81
N LEU A 84 5.43 12.64 6.48
CA LEU A 84 4.52 13.79 6.29
C LEU A 84 4.67 14.87 7.39
N ARG A 85 5.76 14.85 8.16
CA ARG A 85 6.11 15.88 9.16
C ARG A 85 7.26 16.75 8.68
#